data_AF-A0A1X1J2Z3-F1
#
_entry.id   AF-A0A1X1J2Z3-F1
#
_cell.length_a   1.000
_cell.length_b   1.000
_cell.length_c   1.000
_cell.angle_alpha   90.00
_cell.angle_beta   90.00
_cell.angle_gamma   90.00
#
_symmetry.space_group_name_H-M   'P 1'
#
loop_
_entity.id
_entity.type
_entity.pdbx_description
1 polymer ?
#
loop_
_entity_poly.entity_id
_entity_poly.type
_entity_poly.pdbx_seq_one_letter_code
_entity_poly.pdbx_strand_id
1 'polypeptide(L)'
;MNKLELKLSSQKSDDTLYTNWQISKLSNDFSEFYYKSVLLHDISIYLDQGVLKNDVIIFNSSIKINNQYTKYRIPELDLNNPTDVVKYYHLGSPISLFPNKQVLVLHEFFEAYRVYFSITSKYKLNLGNKRDDLSELFNISRESSDVLNFSFVEFFSEKITENNELESDNRRKCLQEIQSKFKIRDNELIELFNSFDEKQLSKQFDYIFNRFERPIVGIKMEDDKIKLLGNEFFVQSKFTYSNDRFLETRSISQNSPLEMILNMSIIVVPYLWLILREKRDVMEMQNQNGQLDQEIARLDTEIKNLEKISEDEGISLNQSTPLPNLKKSVIQKGESVLDELEAKVMQGEITT
;
A
#
# COMPACT_ATOMS: atom_id res chain seq x y z
N MET A 1 1.49 -13.00 19.79
CA MET A 1 2.30 -13.78 18.83
C MET A 1 3.76 -13.57 19.16
N ASN A 2 4.59 -14.59 18.96
CA ASN A 2 6.03 -14.42 19.08
C ASN A 2 6.56 -13.54 17.94
N LYS A 3 7.62 -12.76 18.20
CA LYS A 3 8.35 -12.03 17.18
C LYS A 3 9.48 -12.91 16.66
N LEU A 4 9.74 -12.83 15.36
CA LEU A 4 10.95 -13.34 14.74
C LEU A 4 12.07 -12.32 14.94
N GLU A 5 13.20 -12.75 15.50
CA GLU A 5 14.44 -11.98 15.47
C GLU A 5 15.30 -12.44 14.30
N LEU A 6 15.63 -11.52 13.40
CA LEU A 6 16.41 -11.75 12.20
C LEU A 6 17.69 -10.93 12.28
N LYS A 7 18.83 -11.61 12.16
CA LYS A 7 20.13 -10.98 11.96
C LYS A 7 20.43 -10.95 10.47
N LEU A 8 20.65 -9.76 9.93
CA LEU A 8 21.14 -9.55 8.57
C LEU A 8 22.60 -9.12 8.65
N SER A 9 23.49 -9.76 7.89
CA SER A 9 24.91 -9.42 7.87
C SER A 9 25.46 -9.32 6.45
N SER A 10 26.38 -8.39 6.22
CA SER A 10 27.07 -8.30 4.93
C SER A 10 28.47 -7.72 5.08
N GLN A 11 29.40 -8.28 4.31
CA GLN A 11 30.79 -7.89 4.25
C GLN A 11 31.14 -7.57 2.79
N LYS A 12 31.70 -6.38 2.54
CA LYS A 12 32.19 -6.06 1.20
C LYS A 12 33.47 -6.84 0.90
N SER A 13 33.64 -7.23 -0.36
CA SER A 13 34.78 -8.01 -0.83
C SER A 13 36.11 -7.24 -0.85
N ASP A 14 36.07 -5.92 -0.70
CA ASP A 14 37.22 -5.01 -0.83
C ASP A 14 37.63 -4.35 0.51
N ASP A 15 37.19 -4.92 1.65
CA ASP A 15 37.39 -4.38 3.00
C ASP A 15 36.87 -2.94 3.22
N THR A 16 36.05 -2.42 2.30
CA THR A 16 35.44 -1.10 2.48
C THR A 16 34.20 -1.16 3.36
N LEU A 17 33.91 -0.04 4.00
CA LEU A 17 32.70 0.14 4.79
C LEU A 17 31.50 0.51 3.88
N TYR A 18 30.30 0.06 4.26
CA TYR A 18 29.05 0.64 3.76
C TYR A 18 28.95 2.11 4.15
N THR A 19 28.49 2.95 3.23
CA THR A 19 28.16 4.34 3.57
C THR A 19 26.83 4.39 4.32
N ASN A 20 26.60 5.46 5.10
CA ASN A 20 25.30 5.68 5.75
C ASN A 20 24.12 5.69 4.75
N TRP A 21 24.36 6.15 3.52
CA TRP A 21 23.37 6.09 2.45
C TRP A 21 23.03 4.66 2.03
N GLN A 22 24.04 3.79 1.91
CA GLN A 22 23.83 2.37 1.61
C GLN A 22 23.08 1.67 2.75
N ILE A 23 23.47 1.92 4.01
CA ILE A 23 22.79 1.37 5.19
C ILE A 23 21.32 1.82 5.24
N SER A 24 21.05 3.11 4.98
CA SER A 24 19.69 3.66 4.94
C SER A 24 18.86 3.02 3.83
N LYS A 25 19.45 2.82 2.65
CA LYS A 25 18.80 2.15 1.52
C LYS A 25 18.43 0.71 1.88
N LEU A 26 19.37 -0.07 2.41
CA LEU A 26 19.13 -1.46 2.87
C LEU A 26 18.00 -1.54 3.89
N SER A 27 18.00 -0.64 4.87
CA SER A 27 16.93 -0.57 5.88
C SER A 27 15.58 -0.23 5.27
N ASN A 28 15.54 0.67 4.29
CA ASN A 28 14.29 1.04 3.60
C ASN A 28 13.79 -0.10 2.71
N ASP A 29 14.69 -0.76 1.96
CA ASP A 29 14.35 -1.86 1.07
C ASP A 29 13.79 -3.06 1.86
N PHE A 30 14.40 -3.40 3.00
CA PHE A 30 13.86 -4.42 3.90
C PHE A 30 12.52 -3.99 4.51
N SER A 31 12.41 -2.73 4.94
CA SER A 31 11.15 -2.20 5.48
C SER A 31 10.01 -2.24 4.46
N GLU A 32 10.30 -1.98 3.19
CA GLU A 32 9.34 -2.09 2.07
C GLU A 32 8.92 -3.55 1.86
N PHE A 33 9.90 -4.46 1.74
CA PHE A 33 9.64 -5.90 1.61
C PHE A 33 8.72 -6.40 2.74
N TYR A 34 9.07 -6.06 3.98
CA TYR A 34 8.30 -6.46 5.15
C TYR A 34 6.88 -5.88 5.11
N TYR A 35 6.74 -4.57 4.90
CA TYR A 35 5.43 -3.91 4.87
C TYR A 35 4.51 -4.53 3.79
N LYS A 36 5.03 -4.76 2.59
CA LYS A 36 4.26 -5.37 1.50
C LYS A 36 3.92 -6.84 1.76
N SER A 37 4.80 -7.59 2.44
CA SER A 37 4.52 -8.96 2.88
C SER A 37 3.34 -8.98 3.85
N VAL A 38 3.33 -8.07 4.82
CA VAL A 38 2.24 -7.95 5.80
C VAL A 38 0.92 -7.54 5.14
N LEU A 39 0.95 -6.57 4.22
CA LEU A 39 -0.25 -6.18 3.46
C LEU A 39 -0.80 -7.33 2.62
N LEU A 40 0.07 -8.07 1.93
CA LEU A 40 -0.35 -9.18 1.08
C LEU A 40 -0.96 -10.32 1.90
N HIS A 41 -0.41 -10.57 3.10
CA HIS A 41 -1.00 -11.50 4.06
C HIS A 41 -2.40 -11.04 4.50
N ASP A 42 -2.54 -9.78 4.91
CA ASP A 42 -3.84 -9.24 5.33
C ASP A 42 -4.87 -9.31 4.21
N ILE A 43 -4.52 -8.90 2.98
CA ILE A 43 -5.41 -9.02 1.82
C ILE A 43 -5.84 -10.48 1.62
N SER A 44 -4.90 -11.43 1.71
CA SER A 44 -5.21 -12.85 1.52
C SER A 44 -6.18 -13.36 2.59
N ILE A 45 -5.99 -12.98 3.86
CA ILE A 45 -6.93 -13.32 4.95
C ILE A 45 -8.34 -12.82 4.65
N TYR A 46 -8.50 -11.56 4.23
CA TYR A 46 -9.83 -11.02 3.94
C TYR A 46 -10.49 -11.75 2.77
N LEU A 47 -9.74 -12.06 1.72
CA LEU A 47 -10.25 -12.82 0.58
C LEU A 47 -10.67 -14.24 0.97
N ASP A 48 -9.90 -14.91 1.84
CA ASP A 48 -10.24 -16.24 2.37
C ASP A 48 -11.48 -16.20 3.28
N GLN A 49 -11.72 -15.08 3.95
CA GLN A 49 -12.93 -14.81 4.74
C GLN A 49 -14.16 -14.44 3.89
N GLY A 50 -14.01 -14.39 2.55
CA GLY A 50 -15.11 -14.15 1.62
C GLY A 50 -15.28 -12.70 1.15
N VAL A 51 -14.34 -11.80 1.49
CA VAL A 51 -14.34 -10.45 0.89
C VAL A 51 -14.18 -10.57 -0.63
N LEU A 52 -14.98 -9.82 -1.37
CA LEU A 52 -14.92 -9.83 -2.82
C LEU A 52 -13.65 -9.13 -3.31
N LYS A 53 -13.06 -9.65 -4.39
CA LYS A 53 -11.82 -9.07 -4.95
C LYS A 53 -12.01 -7.63 -5.45
N ASN A 54 -13.22 -7.23 -5.81
CA ASN A 54 -13.53 -5.87 -6.24
C ASN A 54 -13.69 -4.88 -5.07
N ASP A 55 -13.72 -5.38 -3.83
CA ASP A 55 -13.76 -4.58 -2.60
C ASP A 55 -12.38 -4.34 -1.98
N VAL A 56 -11.33 -4.98 -2.51
CA VAL A 56 -9.94 -4.66 -2.17
C VAL A 56 -9.52 -3.40 -2.94
N ILE A 57 -9.14 -2.35 -2.23
CA ILE A 57 -8.85 -1.02 -2.79
C ILE A 57 -7.42 -0.62 -2.45
N ILE A 58 -6.70 -0.07 -3.42
CA ILE A 58 -5.43 0.64 -3.22
C ILE A 58 -5.62 2.11 -3.58
N PHE A 59 -4.96 3.00 -2.87
CA PHE A 59 -5.02 4.43 -3.20
C PHE A 59 -3.81 4.83 -4.04
N ASN A 60 -4.00 5.76 -4.99
CA ASN A 60 -2.93 6.30 -5.83
C ASN A 60 -1.94 7.23 -5.09
N SER A 61 -1.71 6.98 -3.80
CA SER A 61 -0.77 7.71 -2.97
C SER A 61 -0.08 6.77 -1.98
N SER A 62 0.92 7.30 -1.27
CA SER A 62 1.68 6.57 -0.27
C SER A 62 1.65 7.25 1.10
N ILE A 63 1.99 6.47 2.12
CA ILE A 63 2.23 6.97 3.47
C ILE A 63 3.46 7.91 3.46
N LYS A 64 3.32 9.09 4.07
CA LYS A 64 4.36 10.10 4.22
C LYS A 64 5.01 9.99 5.59
N ILE A 65 6.33 9.84 5.61
CA ILE A 65 7.16 9.48 6.79
C ILE A 65 7.02 10.46 7.98
N ASN A 66 6.63 11.71 7.75
CA ASN A 66 6.56 12.76 8.79
C ASN A 66 5.14 13.12 9.23
N ASN A 67 4.12 12.38 8.79
CA ASN A 67 2.74 12.63 9.19
C ASN A 67 2.35 11.68 10.32
N GLN A 68 1.64 12.18 11.34
CA GLN A 68 1.26 11.39 12.51
C GLN A 68 0.08 10.45 12.24
N TYR A 69 -0.73 10.76 11.22
CA TYR A 69 -1.91 9.99 10.83
C TYR A 69 -2.93 9.75 11.96
N THR A 70 -3.00 10.66 12.94
CA THR A 70 -3.90 10.55 14.12
C THR A 70 -5.37 10.38 13.74
N LYS A 71 -5.80 10.97 12.62
CA LYS A 71 -7.14 10.83 12.06
C LYS A 71 -7.52 9.41 11.60
N TYR A 72 -6.57 8.49 11.52
CA TYR A 72 -6.74 7.07 11.19
C TYR A 72 -6.39 6.14 12.36
N ARG A 73 -6.38 6.66 13.60
CA ARG A 73 -6.17 5.84 14.82
C ARG A 73 -7.19 4.71 14.92
N ILE A 74 -8.43 4.99 14.51
CA ILE A 74 -9.44 3.99 14.19
C ILE A 74 -9.27 3.68 12.70
N PRO A 75 -8.98 2.43 12.31
CA PRO A 75 -8.71 2.05 10.92
C PRO A 75 -9.97 1.95 10.05
N GLU A 76 -11.14 2.28 10.58
CA GLU A 76 -12.40 2.24 9.85
C GLU A 76 -12.84 3.67 9.53
N LEU A 77 -13.19 3.90 8.27
CA LEU A 77 -13.83 5.11 7.78
C LEU A 77 -15.27 4.79 7.42
N ASP A 78 -16.24 5.51 7.97
CA ASP A 78 -17.65 5.36 7.60
C ASP A 78 -17.99 6.40 6.54
N LEU A 79 -18.15 6.00 5.28
CA LEU A 79 -18.38 6.97 4.19
C LEU A 79 -19.79 7.60 4.23
N ASN A 80 -20.69 7.15 5.10
CA ASN A 80 -21.92 7.88 5.40
C ASN A 80 -21.66 9.13 6.25
N ASN A 81 -20.48 9.23 6.87
CA ASN A 81 -20.04 10.41 7.59
C ASN A 81 -19.24 11.34 6.64
N PRO A 82 -19.72 12.58 6.38
CA PRO A 82 -19.03 13.56 5.54
C PRO A 82 -17.56 13.81 5.91
N THR A 83 -17.22 13.76 7.20
CA THR A 83 -15.84 13.93 7.66
C THR A 83 -14.93 12.78 7.23
N ASP A 84 -15.46 11.56 7.18
CA ASP A 84 -14.71 10.37 6.77
C ASP A 84 -14.57 10.29 5.25
N VAL A 85 -15.53 10.81 4.47
CA VAL A 85 -15.36 11.02 3.02
C VAL A 85 -14.16 11.93 2.73
N VAL A 86 -14.01 13.03 3.48
CA VAL A 86 -12.82 13.91 3.37
C VAL A 86 -11.54 13.17 3.74
N LYS A 87 -11.57 12.33 4.79
CA LYS A 87 -10.40 11.50 5.16
C LYS A 87 -10.05 10.51 4.05
N TYR A 88 -11.05 9.89 3.42
CA TYR A 88 -10.90 8.95 2.31
C TYR A 88 -10.31 9.64 1.07
N TYR A 89 -10.83 10.80 0.67
CA TYR A 89 -10.26 11.64 -0.40
C TYR A 89 -8.78 11.99 -0.18
N HIS A 90 -8.39 12.22 1.08
CA HIS A 90 -7.00 12.53 1.44
C HIS A 90 -6.05 11.33 1.41
N LEU A 91 -6.56 10.10 1.32
CA LEU A 91 -5.74 8.91 1.08
C LEU A 91 -5.31 8.79 -0.39
N GLY A 92 -5.95 9.53 -1.29
CA GLY A 92 -5.73 9.46 -2.74
C GLY A 92 -7.01 9.08 -3.48
N SER A 93 -6.91 8.90 -4.79
CA SER A 93 -7.97 8.31 -5.61
C SER A 93 -7.92 6.79 -5.48
N PRO A 94 -9.05 6.16 -5.15
CA PRO A 94 -9.09 4.72 -4.93
C PRO A 94 -9.05 3.96 -6.26
N ILE A 95 -8.49 2.77 -6.25
CA ILE A 95 -8.41 1.85 -7.38
C ILE A 95 -8.71 0.47 -6.81
N SER A 96 -9.71 -0.22 -7.34
CA SER A 96 -10.05 -1.57 -6.90
C SER A 96 -9.16 -2.62 -7.59
N LEU A 97 -8.92 -3.72 -6.89
CA LEU A 97 -8.11 -4.85 -7.37
C LEU A 97 -8.78 -5.53 -8.57
N PHE A 98 -10.08 -5.84 -8.44
CA PHE A 98 -10.95 -6.12 -9.57
C PHE A 98 -11.87 -4.92 -9.80
N PRO A 99 -12.28 -4.63 -11.04
CA PRO A 99 -13.11 -3.46 -11.35
C PRO A 99 -14.33 -3.38 -10.44
N ASN A 100 -14.52 -2.22 -9.83
CA ASN A 100 -15.70 -1.85 -9.05
C ASN A 100 -16.21 -0.49 -9.56
N LYS A 101 -17.46 -0.43 -10.02
CA LYS A 101 -18.02 0.77 -10.69
C LYS A 101 -18.00 1.99 -9.78
N GLN A 102 -18.47 1.85 -8.55
CA GLN A 102 -18.51 2.94 -7.59
C GLN A 102 -17.10 3.46 -7.29
N VAL A 103 -16.15 2.54 -7.06
CA VAL A 103 -14.75 2.91 -6.80
C VAL A 103 -14.13 3.64 -8.00
N LEU A 104 -14.44 3.19 -9.22
CA LEU A 104 -13.97 3.82 -10.46
C LEU A 104 -14.55 5.23 -10.63
N VAL A 105 -15.84 5.41 -10.38
CA VAL A 105 -16.48 6.74 -10.41
C VAL A 105 -15.88 7.65 -9.35
N LEU A 106 -15.67 7.14 -8.13
CA LEU A 106 -15.01 7.90 -7.06
C LEU A 106 -13.58 8.30 -7.41
N HIS A 107 -12.85 7.45 -8.14
CA HIS A 107 -11.55 7.80 -8.68
C HIS A 107 -11.62 9.06 -9.53
N GLU A 108 -12.51 9.06 -10.53
CA GLU A 108 -12.67 10.21 -11.44
C GLU A 108 -13.18 11.45 -10.72
N PHE A 109 -14.13 11.30 -9.80
CA PHE A 109 -14.63 12.41 -8.98
C PHE A 109 -13.52 13.06 -8.16
N PHE A 110 -12.65 12.25 -7.55
CA PHE A 110 -11.55 12.79 -6.75
C PHE A 110 -10.47 13.45 -7.61
N GLU A 111 -10.09 12.85 -8.74
CA GLU A 111 -9.17 13.48 -9.68
C GLU A 111 -9.72 14.80 -10.23
N ALA A 112 -10.99 14.82 -10.62
CA ALA A 112 -11.67 16.01 -11.09
C ALA A 112 -11.74 17.10 -10.00
N TYR A 113 -12.06 16.74 -8.76
CA TYR A 113 -12.09 17.70 -7.64
C TYR A 113 -10.71 18.33 -7.36
N ARG A 114 -9.61 17.58 -7.54
CA ARG A 114 -8.24 18.13 -7.42
C ARG A 114 -7.92 19.14 -8.52
N VAL A 115 -8.36 18.85 -9.75
CA VAL A 115 -8.25 19.78 -10.88
C VAL A 115 -9.08 21.03 -10.62
N TYR A 116 -10.34 20.86 -10.20
CA TYR A 116 -11.24 21.94 -9.82
C TYR A 116 -10.61 22.84 -8.74
N PHE A 117 -10.15 22.25 -7.64
CA PHE A 117 -9.46 22.96 -6.57
C PHE A 117 -8.28 23.81 -7.08
N SER A 118 -7.49 23.24 -8.00
CA SER A 118 -6.33 23.92 -8.58
C SER A 118 -6.72 25.11 -9.46
N ILE A 119 -7.78 24.96 -10.28
CA ILE A 119 -8.32 26.06 -11.11
C ILE A 119 -8.87 27.17 -10.21
N THR A 120 -9.71 26.83 -9.23
CA THR A 120 -10.32 27.80 -8.31
C THR A 120 -9.26 28.59 -7.55
N SER A 121 -8.23 27.89 -7.06
CA SER A 121 -7.09 28.50 -6.36
C SER A 121 -6.27 29.43 -7.26
N LYS A 122 -6.02 29.04 -8.52
CA LYS A 122 -5.33 29.86 -9.52
C LYS A 122 -6.01 31.21 -9.74
N TYR A 123 -7.35 31.23 -9.74
CA TYR A 123 -8.13 32.47 -9.89
C TYR A 123 -8.46 33.18 -8.57
N LYS A 124 -7.95 32.67 -7.44
CA LYS A 124 -8.16 33.22 -6.08
C LYS A 124 -9.64 33.35 -5.71
N LEU A 125 -10.45 32.38 -6.15
CA LEU A 125 -11.88 32.32 -5.83
C LEU A 125 -12.11 31.49 -4.57
N ASN A 126 -13.26 31.69 -3.94
CA ASN A 126 -13.71 30.85 -2.84
C ASN A 126 -14.13 29.48 -3.39
N LEU A 127 -13.55 28.42 -2.83
CA LEU A 127 -13.89 27.04 -3.17
C LEU A 127 -15.24 26.60 -2.60
N GLY A 128 -15.65 27.18 -1.46
CA GLY A 128 -16.76 26.66 -0.67
C GLY A 128 -16.36 25.53 0.27
N ASN A 129 -17.34 24.69 0.61
CA ASN A 129 -17.16 23.63 1.61
C ASN A 129 -16.81 22.28 0.97
N LYS A 130 -15.50 21.98 0.98
CA LYS A 130 -14.96 20.68 0.53
C LYS A 130 -15.64 19.46 1.11
N ARG A 131 -16.05 19.51 2.38
CA ARG A 131 -16.68 18.36 3.03
C ARG A 131 -18.04 18.07 2.40
N ASP A 132 -18.80 19.11 2.10
CA ASP A 132 -20.14 18.98 1.56
C ASP A 132 -20.05 18.58 0.08
N ASP A 133 -19.16 19.21 -0.71
CA ASP A 133 -18.92 18.85 -2.11
C ASP A 133 -18.51 17.38 -2.27
N LEU A 134 -17.54 16.91 -1.47
CA LEU A 134 -17.05 15.54 -1.57
C LEU A 134 -18.11 14.52 -1.12
N SER A 135 -18.95 14.89 -0.16
CA SER A 135 -20.05 14.03 0.29
C SER A 135 -21.15 13.93 -0.76
N GLU A 136 -21.44 15.02 -1.47
CA GLU A 136 -22.36 15.05 -2.60
C GLU A 136 -21.86 14.15 -3.74
N LEU A 137 -20.58 14.29 -4.13
CA LEU A 137 -19.94 13.40 -5.11
C LEU A 137 -19.96 11.93 -4.68
N PHE A 138 -19.71 11.65 -3.39
CA PHE A 138 -19.84 10.29 -2.87
C PHE A 138 -21.27 9.75 -2.99
N ASN A 139 -22.27 10.56 -2.64
CA ASN A 139 -23.68 10.16 -2.74
C ASN A 139 -24.06 9.84 -4.20
N ILE A 140 -23.64 10.68 -5.15
CA ILE A 140 -23.85 10.45 -6.59
C ILE A 140 -23.22 9.13 -7.03
N SER A 141 -22.03 8.79 -6.53
CA SER A 141 -21.33 7.56 -6.92
C SER A 141 -22.07 6.27 -6.58
N ARG A 142 -23.02 6.30 -5.63
CA ARG A 142 -23.78 5.13 -5.17
C ARG A 142 -24.84 4.70 -6.18
N GLU A 143 -25.44 5.65 -6.89
CA GLU A 143 -26.60 5.41 -7.74
C GLU A 143 -26.21 5.55 -9.22
N SER A 144 -26.39 4.46 -9.99
CA SER A 144 -25.99 4.44 -11.40
C SER A 144 -26.72 5.48 -12.26
N SER A 145 -27.98 5.78 -11.93
CA SER A 145 -28.75 6.84 -12.60
C SER A 145 -28.13 8.22 -12.39
N ASP A 146 -27.62 8.48 -11.19
CA ASP A 146 -27.10 9.79 -10.82
C ASP A 146 -25.77 10.01 -11.52
N VAL A 147 -24.92 8.98 -11.59
CA VAL A 147 -23.66 9.02 -12.35
C VAL A 147 -23.92 9.29 -13.85
N LEU A 148 -24.92 8.64 -14.45
CA LEU A 148 -25.22 8.82 -15.88
C LEU A 148 -25.78 10.21 -16.21
N ASN A 149 -26.38 10.89 -15.23
CA ASN A 149 -26.91 12.25 -15.37
C ASN A 149 -25.93 13.34 -14.87
N PHE A 150 -24.77 12.95 -14.37
CA PHE A 150 -23.81 13.88 -13.77
C PHE A 150 -22.97 14.60 -14.84
N SER A 151 -22.77 15.90 -14.65
CA SER A 151 -21.80 16.70 -15.41
C SER A 151 -20.86 17.43 -14.45
N PHE A 152 -19.55 17.19 -14.61
CA PHE A 152 -18.49 17.94 -13.95
C PHE A 152 -18.57 19.42 -14.29
N VAL A 153 -18.88 19.77 -15.56
CA VAL A 153 -18.99 21.17 -15.98
C VAL A 153 -20.10 21.87 -15.21
N GLU A 154 -21.29 21.27 -15.15
CA GLU A 154 -22.44 21.85 -14.44
C GLU A 154 -22.15 21.94 -12.95
N PHE A 155 -21.77 20.81 -12.33
CA PHE A 155 -21.50 20.72 -10.89
C PHE A 155 -20.47 21.77 -10.43
N PHE A 156 -19.30 21.84 -11.07
CA PHE A 156 -18.26 22.79 -10.65
C PHE A 156 -18.60 24.25 -10.99
N SER A 157 -19.33 24.50 -12.09
CA SER A 157 -19.76 25.85 -12.45
C SER A 157 -20.79 26.41 -11.48
N GLU A 158 -21.71 25.55 -11.02
CA GLU A 158 -22.69 25.86 -9.98
C GLU A 158 -21.98 26.20 -8.67
N LYS A 159 -21.09 25.32 -8.17
CA LYS A 159 -20.31 25.61 -6.94
C LYS A 159 -19.52 26.92 -7.03
N ILE A 160 -18.95 27.26 -8.18
CA ILE A 160 -18.24 28.55 -8.35
C ILE A 160 -19.20 29.72 -8.27
N THR A 161 -20.37 29.61 -8.89
CA THR A 161 -21.38 30.66 -8.91
C THR A 161 -21.98 30.89 -7.53
N GLU A 162 -22.32 29.82 -6.81
CA GLU A 162 -22.87 29.88 -5.44
C GLU A 162 -21.85 30.46 -4.45
N ASN A 163 -20.60 29.99 -4.49
CA ASN A 163 -19.59 30.42 -3.51
C ASN A 163 -18.99 31.80 -3.82
N ASN A 164 -19.26 32.36 -5.01
CA ASN A 164 -18.70 33.64 -5.49
C ASN A 164 -19.79 34.45 -6.21
N GLU A 165 -20.82 34.88 -5.46
CA GLU A 165 -22.01 35.56 -5.99
C GLU A 165 -21.69 36.81 -6.85
N LEU A 166 -20.65 37.56 -6.49
CA LEU A 166 -20.26 38.76 -7.23
C LEU A 166 -19.55 38.38 -8.53
N GLU A 167 -20.11 38.83 -9.66
CA GLU A 167 -19.49 38.71 -10.97
C GLU A 167 -18.11 39.40 -11.00
N SER A 168 -17.13 38.70 -11.54
CA SER A 168 -15.77 39.23 -11.71
C SER A 168 -15.09 38.61 -12.93
N ASP A 169 -14.08 39.30 -13.47
CA ASP A 169 -13.28 38.77 -14.56
C ASP A 169 -12.59 37.44 -14.20
N ASN A 170 -12.20 37.28 -12.92
CA ASN A 170 -11.62 36.03 -12.43
C ASN A 170 -12.65 34.90 -12.43
N ARG A 171 -13.89 35.16 -11.98
CA ARG A 171 -14.98 34.18 -12.03
C ARG A 171 -15.28 33.76 -13.46
N ARG A 172 -15.42 34.72 -14.39
CA ARG A 172 -15.64 34.43 -15.81
C ARG A 172 -14.53 33.58 -16.42
N LYS A 173 -13.26 33.91 -16.17
CA LYS A 173 -12.11 33.13 -16.65
C LYS A 173 -12.06 31.73 -16.03
N CYS A 174 -12.40 31.60 -14.74
CA CYS A 174 -12.47 30.31 -14.05
C CYS A 174 -13.55 29.41 -14.67
N LEU A 175 -14.75 29.94 -14.91
CA LEU A 175 -15.85 29.19 -15.55
C LEU A 175 -15.48 28.74 -16.97
N GLN A 176 -14.82 29.61 -17.75
CA GLN A 176 -14.29 29.23 -19.07
C GLN A 176 -13.24 28.11 -19.00
N GLU A 177 -12.34 28.14 -18.01
CA GLU A 177 -11.36 27.06 -17.82
C GLU A 177 -12.03 25.76 -17.35
N ILE A 178 -13.01 25.82 -16.44
CA ILE A 178 -13.83 24.66 -16.04
C ILE A 178 -14.50 24.04 -17.26
N GLN A 179 -15.20 24.84 -18.06
CA GLN A 179 -15.90 24.35 -19.24
C GLN A 179 -14.95 23.69 -20.25
N SER A 180 -13.78 24.29 -20.49
CA SER A 180 -12.81 23.71 -21.44
C SER A 180 -12.13 22.43 -20.92
N LYS A 181 -11.83 22.34 -19.61
CA LYS A 181 -11.16 21.16 -19.03
C LYS A 181 -12.08 19.98 -18.75
N PHE A 182 -13.31 20.23 -18.34
CA PHE A 182 -14.21 19.18 -17.89
C PHE A 182 -15.17 18.66 -18.96
N LYS A 183 -15.38 19.40 -20.05
CA LYS A 183 -16.26 18.94 -21.15
C LYS A 183 -15.84 17.58 -21.74
N ILE A 184 -14.54 17.33 -21.86
CA ILE A 184 -14.03 16.04 -22.33
C ILE A 184 -14.25 14.97 -21.25
N ARG A 185 -14.01 15.30 -19.98
CA ARG A 185 -14.17 14.40 -18.84
C ARG A 185 -15.62 13.93 -18.62
N ASP A 186 -16.61 14.77 -18.94
CA ASP A 186 -18.03 14.37 -18.90
C ASP A 186 -18.29 13.19 -19.86
N ASN A 187 -17.80 13.29 -21.10
CA ASN A 187 -17.95 12.21 -22.08
C ASN A 187 -17.16 10.96 -21.67
N GLU A 188 -15.91 11.15 -21.20
CA GLU A 188 -15.06 10.05 -20.74
C GLU A 188 -15.68 9.29 -19.56
N LEU A 189 -16.32 9.98 -18.61
CA LEU A 189 -16.98 9.34 -17.47
C LEU A 189 -18.12 8.41 -17.92
N ILE A 190 -18.96 8.86 -18.86
CA ILE A 190 -20.08 8.07 -19.38
C ILE A 190 -19.57 6.86 -20.16
N GLU A 191 -18.56 7.05 -21.03
CA GLU A 191 -17.93 5.97 -21.77
C GLU A 191 -17.29 4.94 -20.83
N LEU A 192 -16.57 5.40 -19.82
CA LEU A 192 -15.94 4.57 -18.78
C LEU A 192 -16.99 3.76 -18.00
N PHE A 193 -18.11 4.40 -17.63
CA PHE A 193 -19.19 3.75 -16.90
C PHE A 193 -19.90 2.67 -17.73
N ASN A 194 -20.10 2.93 -19.03
CA ASN A 194 -20.78 2.01 -19.95
C ASN A 194 -19.90 0.86 -20.46
N SER A 195 -18.59 1.10 -20.62
CA SER A 195 -17.62 0.10 -21.13
C SER A 195 -17.01 -0.79 -20.03
N PHE A 196 -17.52 -0.67 -18.81
CA PHE A 196 -16.98 -1.35 -17.64
C PHE A 196 -17.06 -2.88 -17.73
N ASP A 197 -15.90 -3.55 -17.65
CA ASP A 197 -15.76 -5.01 -17.61
C ASP A 197 -15.26 -5.47 -16.24
N GLU A 198 -16.05 -6.29 -15.55
CA GLU A 198 -15.77 -6.78 -14.19
C GLU A 198 -14.72 -7.91 -14.13
N LYS A 199 -14.35 -8.49 -15.27
CA LYS A 199 -13.68 -9.80 -15.28
C LYS A 199 -12.16 -9.74 -15.17
N GLN A 200 -11.53 -8.58 -15.36
CA GLN A 200 -10.07 -8.48 -15.46
C GLN A 200 -9.43 -7.83 -14.24
N LEU A 201 -8.34 -8.42 -13.76
CA LEU A 201 -7.49 -7.83 -12.72
C LEU A 201 -7.00 -6.43 -13.16
N SER A 202 -7.07 -5.46 -12.25
CA SER A 202 -6.60 -4.11 -12.50
C SER A 202 -5.07 -4.05 -12.61
N LYS A 203 -4.55 -3.83 -13.81
CA LYS A 203 -3.12 -3.55 -14.03
C LYS A 203 -2.66 -2.30 -13.27
N GLN A 204 -3.56 -1.35 -13.05
CA GLN A 204 -3.26 -0.13 -12.30
C GLN A 204 -3.06 -0.43 -10.82
N PHE A 205 -3.81 -1.38 -10.25
CA PHE A 205 -3.60 -1.83 -8.87
C PHE A 205 -2.18 -2.39 -8.69
N ASP A 206 -1.79 -3.34 -9.55
CA ASP A 206 -0.44 -3.95 -9.53
C ASP A 206 0.65 -2.88 -9.68
N TYR A 207 0.46 -1.93 -10.60
CA TYR A 207 1.38 -0.81 -10.80
C TYR A 207 1.56 0.03 -9.54
N ILE A 208 0.45 0.42 -8.89
CA ILE A 208 0.49 1.28 -7.70
C ILE A 208 1.10 0.55 -6.51
N PHE A 209 0.76 -0.73 -6.33
CA PHE A 209 1.34 -1.57 -5.27
C PHE A 209 2.87 -1.65 -5.41
N ASN A 210 3.36 -1.80 -6.64
CA ASN A 210 4.80 -1.93 -6.90
C ASN A 210 5.52 -0.57 -6.89
N ARG A 211 4.87 0.49 -7.36
CA ARG A 211 5.45 1.84 -7.45
C ARG A 211 5.75 2.45 -6.09
N PHE A 212 4.85 2.27 -5.12
CA PHE A 212 5.03 2.87 -3.80
C PHE A 212 5.70 1.90 -2.83
N GLU A 213 6.64 2.41 -2.04
CA GLU A 213 7.27 1.63 -0.96
C GLU A 213 6.25 1.28 0.13
N ARG A 214 5.34 2.22 0.42
CA ARG A 214 4.30 2.11 1.45
C ARG A 214 2.92 2.44 0.86
N PRO A 215 2.38 1.56 -0.01
CA PRO A 215 1.04 1.75 -0.56
C PRO A 215 -0.01 1.73 0.55
N ILE A 216 -1.09 2.49 0.35
CA ILE A 216 -2.24 2.47 1.24
C ILE A 216 -3.27 1.53 0.65
N VAL A 217 -3.67 0.53 1.41
CA VAL A 217 -4.69 -0.46 1.02
C VAL A 217 -5.84 -0.41 2.00
N GLY A 218 -7.07 -0.52 1.49
CA GLY A 218 -8.28 -0.68 2.29
C GLY A 218 -9.18 -1.78 1.75
N ILE A 219 -10.09 -2.23 2.60
CA ILE A 219 -11.15 -3.16 2.27
C ILE A 219 -12.47 -2.39 2.36
N LYS A 220 -13.26 -2.39 1.30
CA LYS A 220 -14.65 -1.96 1.34
C LYS A 220 -15.46 -3.04 2.04
N MET A 221 -16.03 -2.67 3.17
CA MET A 221 -16.94 -3.50 3.95
C MET A 221 -18.38 -3.19 3.53
N GLU A 222 -19.33 -3.93 4.10
CA GLU A 222 -20.74 -3.57 4.05
C GLU A 222 -20.99 -2.15 4.62
N ASP A 223 -22.12 -1.55 4.26
CA ASP A 223 -22.54 -0.21 4.67
C ASP A 223 -21.57 0.94 4.29
N ASP A 224 -20.82 0.77 3.20
CA ASP A 224 -19.85 1.77 2.70
C ASP A 224 -18.75 2.15 3.70
N LYS A 225 -18.41 1.22 4.60
CA LYS A 225 -17.25 1.37 5.47
C LYS A 225 -15.97 0.95 4.77
N ILE A 226 -14.88 1.66 5.02
CA ILE A 226 -13.55 1.31 4.50
C ILE A 226 -12.63 0.98 5.66
N LYS A 227 -12.14 -0.26 5.71
CA LYS A 227 -11.14 -0.70 6.67
C LYS A 227 -9.74 -0.58 6.08
N LEU A 228 -8.93 0.32 6.61
CA LEU A 228 -7.53 0.51 6.23
C LEU A 228 -6.68 -0.63 6.78
N LEU A 229 -5.89 -1.25 5.91
CA LEU A 229 -4.94 -2.29 6.27
C LEU A 229 -3.61 -1.67 6.71
N GLY A 230 -2.93 -2.35 7.63
CA GLY A 230 -1.61 -1.95 8.10
C GLY A 230 -1.55 -0.59 8.81
N ASN A 231 -2.64 -0.13 9.44
CA ASN A 231 -2.65 1.17 10.13
C ASN A 231 -1.65 1.23 11.29
N GLU A 232 -1.32 0.09 11.87
CA GLU A 232 -0.27 -0.10 12.85
C GLU A 232 1.16 0.18 12.34
N PHE A 233 1.34 0.35 11.02
CA PHE A 233 2.61 0.69 10.37
C PHE A 233 2.76 2.16 9.97
N PHE A 234 1.72 2.97 10.15
CA PHE A 234 1.78 4.39 9.77
C PHE A 234 1.14 5.36 10.76
N VAL A 235 0.31 4.88 11.68
CA VAL A 235 -0.22 5.73 12.76
C VAL A 235 0.83 5.83 13.87
N GLN A 236 1.33 7.04 14.12
CA GLN A 236 2.49 7.22 15.00
C GLN A 236 2.31 6.63 16.41
N SER A 237 1.10 6.76 16.98
CA SER A 237 0.78 6.23 18.31
C SER A 237 0.76 4.69 18.39
N LYS A 238 0.91 3.98 17.26
CA LYS A 238 0.94 2.51 17.20
C LYS A 238 2.37 1.95 17.18
N PHE A 239 3.39 2.78 17.00
CA PHE A 239 4.79 2.38 17.09
C PHE A 239 5.20 2.21 18.56
N THR A 240 4.91 1.04 19.12
CA THR A 240 5.14 0.70 20.53
C THR A 240 5.69 -0.72 20.62
N TYR A 241 6.44 -1.04 21.69
CA TYR A 241 6.97 -2.39 21.89
C TYR A 241 5.87 -3.47 21.99
N SER A 242 4.67 -3.08 22.42
CA SER A 242 3.48 -3.95 22.46
C SER A 242 2.87 -4.26 21.09
N ASN A 243 3.29 -3.57 20.03
CA ASN A 243 2.86 -3.88 18.67
C ASN A 243 3.69 -5.06 18.15
N ASP A 244 3.06 -6.23 18.08
CA ASP A 244 3.65 -7.49 17.62
C ASP A 244 3.84 -7.54 16.10
N ARG A 245 3.11 -6.69 15.36
CA ARG A 245 3.23 -6.55 13.91
C ARG A 245 4.32 -5.58 13.49
N PHE A 246 4.77 -4.67 14.35
CA PHE A 246 5.76 -3.64 14.01
C PHE A 246 7.15 -4.24 13.73
N LEU A 247 7.79 -3.77 12.65
CA LEU A 247 9.20 -4.01 12.36
C LEU A 247 10.06 -3.10 13.22
N GLU A 248 10.78 -3.69 14.17
CA GLU A 248 11.63 -3.00 15.12
C GLU A 248 13.11 -3.22 14.77
N THR A 249 13.82 -2.15 14.43
CA THR A 249 15.28 -2.18 14.28
C THR A 249 15.93 -2.11 15.66
N ARG A 250 16.45 -3.23 16.16
CA ARG A 250 17.07 -3.34 17.50
C ARG A 250 18.45 -2.72 17.50
N SER A 251 19.25 -3.01 16.49
CA SER A 251 20.58 -2.44 16.32
C SER A 251 21.02 -2.44 14.87
N ILE A 252 21.83 -1.44 14.51
CA ILE A 252 22.66 -1.45 13.31
C ILE A 252 24.09 -1.21 13.78
N SER A 253 25.01 -2.13 13.49
CA SER A 253 26.42 -2.01 13.86
C SER A 253 27.30 -2.22 12.64
N GLN A 254 28.39 -1.46 12.56
CA GLN A 254 29.34 -1.53 11.46
C GLN A 254 30.72 -1.79 12.04
N ASN A 255 30.97 -3.04 12.40
CA ASN A 255 32.25 -3.52 12.95
C ASN A 255 32.87 -4.62 12.07
N SER A 256 32.54 -4.63 10.76
CA SER A 256 32.89 -5.65 9.76
C SER A 256 32.65 -7.09 10.26
N PRO A 257 31.49 -7.69 9.97
CA PRO A 257 30.49 -7.24 8.99
C PRO A 257 29.62 -6.06 9.43
N LEU A 258 28.92 -5.46 8.45
CA LEU A 258 27.70 -4.70 8.74
C LEU A 258 26.68 -5.69 9.30
N GLU A 259 26.06 -5.36 10.43
CA GLU A 259 25.06 -6.19 11.08
C GLU A 259 23.80 -5.36 11.40
N MET A 260 22.64 -5.90 11.04
CA MET A 260 21.32 -5.36 11.39
C MET A 260 20.53 -6.43 12.14
N ILE A 261 20.07 -6.10 13.35
CA ILE A 261 19.19 -6.97 14.15
C ILE A 261 17.78 -6.40 14.10
N LEU A 262 16.85 -7.19 13.58
CA LEU A 262 15.47 -6.79 13.33
C LEU A 262 14.52 -7.73 14.07
N ASN A 263 13.53 -7.16 14.75
CA ASN A 263 12.42 -7.89 15.33
C ASN A 263 11.16 -7.64 14.52
N MET A 264 10.48 -8.70 14.12
CA MET A 264 9.35 -8.60 13.19
C MET A 264 8.29 -9.67 13.45
N SER A 265 7.12 -9.51 12.85
CA SER A 265 6.05 -10.50 12.97
C SER A 265 6.42 -11.79 12.25
N ILE A 266 6.02 -12.91 12.84
CA ILE A 266 6.09 -14.25 12.22
C ILE A 266 5.30 -14.38 10.91
N ILE A 267 4.42 -13.42 10.59
CA ILE A 267 3.72 -13.34 9.30
C ILE A 267 4.69 -13.33 8.10
N VAL A 268 5.93 -12.87 8.29
CA VAL A 268 6.95 -12.85 7.22
C VAL A 268 7.59 -14.21 6.95
N VAL A 269 7.46 -15.18 7.88
CA VAL A 269 8.16 -16.48 7.81
C VAL A 269 7.93 -17.21 6.48
N PRO A 270 6.70 -17.32 5.93
CA PRO A 270 6.48 -17.97 4.64
C PRO A 270 7.23 -17.30 3.48
N TYR A 271 7.39 -15.98 3.52
CA TYR A 271 8.09 -15.23 2.47
C TYR A 271 9.61 -15.44 2.57
N LEU A 272 10.16 -15.35 3.79
CA LEU A 272 11.58 -15.64 4.02
C LEU A 272 11.92 -17.08 3.65
N TRP A 273 11.10 -18.04 4.06
CA TRP A 273 11.30 -19.46 3.76
C TRP A 273 11.35 -19.70 2.24
N LEU A 274 10.41 -19.11 1.50
CA LEU A 274 10.36 -19.25 0.05
C LEU A 274 11.60 -18.67 -0.62
N ILE A 275 12.01 -17.45 -0.24
CA ILE A 275 13.19 -16.78 -0.82
C ILE A 275 14.47 -17.59 -0.52
N LEU A 276 14.66 -18.04 0.72
CA LEU A 276 15.84 -18.81 1.10
C LEU A 276 15.88 -20.17 0.40
N ARG A 277 14.72 -20.82 0.23
CA ARG A 277 14.61 -22.07 -0.51
C ARG A 277 14.94 -21.89 -1.99
N GLU A 278 14.40 -20.87 -2.65
CA GLU A 278 14.70 -20.56 -4.05
C GLU A 278 16.19 -20.25 -4.23
N LYS A 279 16.79 -19.46 -3.32
CA LYS A 279 18.23 -19.17 -3.31
C LYS A 279 19.07 -20.45 -3.17
N ARG A 280 18.70 -21.33 -2.24
CA ARG A 280 19.34 -22.62 -2.00
C ARG A 280 19.27 -23.54 -3.22
N ASP A 281 18.11 -23.63 -3.86
CA ASP A 281 17.91 -24.46 -5.07
C ASP A 281 18.75 -23.93 -6.25
N VAL A 282 18.83 -22.60 -6.43
CA VAL A 282 19.71 -21.99 -7.44
C VAL A 282 21.19 -22.29 -7.15
N MET A 283 21.62 -22.19 -5.89
CA MET A 283 22.99 -22.51 -5.49
C MET A 283 23.34 -23.97 -5.75
N GLU A 284 22.44 -24.92 -5.46
CA GLU A 284 22.65 -26.33 -5.78
C GLU A 284 22.86 -26.56 -7.28
N MET A 285 22.08 -25.89 -8.14
CA MET A 285 22.26 -25.97 -9.59
C MET A 285 23.60 -25.38 -10.06
N GLN A 286 24.12 -24.38 -9.35
CA GLN A 286 25.38 -23.71 -9.67
C GLN A 286 26.60 -24.37 -9.02
N ASN A 287 26.41 -25.32 -8.11
CA ASN A 287 27.47 -25.91 -7.28
C ASN A 287 28.39 -26.85 -8.08
N GLN A 288 29.30 -26.26 -8.83
CA GLN A 288 30.34 -26.99 -9.56
C GLN A 288 31.46 -27.38 -8.58
N ASN A 289 31.75 -28.68 -8.47
CA ASN A 289 32.83 -29.23 -7.64
C ASN A 289 32.71 -28.96 -6.13
N GLY A 290 31.51 -28.75 -5.58
CA GLY A 290 31.28 -28.60 -4.13
C GLY A 290 31.71 -27.26 -3.53
N GLN A 291 31.96 -26.23 -4.36
CA GLN A 291 32.40 -24.91 -3.91
C GLN A 291 31.38 -24.19 -3.04
N LEU A 292 30.09 -24.54 -3.15
CA LEU A 292 28.99 -23.90 -2.42
C LEU A 292 28.45 -24.77 -1.27
N ASP A 293 29.03 -25.94 -0.99
CA ASP A 293 28.50 -26.90 -0.01
C ASP A 293 28.29 -26.27 1.38
N GLN A 294 29.22 -25.41 1.82
CA GLN A 294 29.11 -24.75 3.12
C GLN A 294 27.98 -23.72 3.16
N GLU A 295 27.75 -22.99 2.07
CA GLU A 295 26.70 -21.97 2.00
C GLU A 295 25.32 -22.63 1.87
N ILE A 296 25.20 -23.69 1.08
CA ILE A 296 24.00 -24.52 0.96
C ILE A 296 23.64 -25.11 2.33
N ALA A 297 24.61 -25.68 3.06
CA ALA A 297 24.36 -26.25 4.39
C ALA A 297 23.91 -25.19 5.42
N ARG A 298 24.41 -23.95 5.31
CA ARG A 298 23.93 -22.82 6.12
C ARG A 298 22.48 -22.48 5.78
N LEU A 299 22.15 -22.33 4.49
CA LEU A 299 20.78 -22.07 4.05
C LEU A 299 19.81 -23.17 4.49
N ASP A 300 20.19 -24.45 4.36
CA ASP A 300 19.39 -25.58 4.84
C ASP A 300 19.10 -25.51 6.34
N THR A 301 20.04 -24.98 7.13
CA THR A 301 19.86 -24.79 8.57
C THR A 301 18.84 -23.67 8.85
N GLU A 302 18.95 -22.54 8.14
CA GLU A 302 18.02 -21.43 8.31
C GLU A 302 16.60 -21.77 7.81
N ILE A 303 16.49 -22.51 6.70
CA ILE A 303 15.21 -23.04 6.19
C ILE A 303 14.55 -23.92 7.24
N LYS A 304 15.28 -24.87 7.84
CA LYS A 304 14.77 -25.73 8.93
C LYS A 304 14.34 -24.94 10.16
N ASN A 305 15.07 -23.86 10.51
CA ASN A 305 14.67 -22.98 11.61
C ASN A 305 13.33 -22.31 11.31
N LEU A 306 13.12 -21.81 10.08
CA LEU A 306 11.85 -21.21 9.66
C LEU A 306 10.71 -22.24 9.61
N GLU A 307 10.99 -23.46 9.16
CA GLU A 307 10.02 -24.56 9.16
C GLU A 307 9.56 -24.88 10.57
N LYS A 308 10.50 -25.01 11.52
CA LYS A 308 10.19 -25.22 12.92
C LYS A 308 9.35 -24.09 13.51
N ILE A 309 9.70 -22.82 13.26
CA ILE A 309 8.91 -21.67 13.72
C ILE A 309 7.50 -21.73 13.12
N SER A 310 7.39 -22.09 11.84
CA SER A 310 6.10 -22.23 11.17
C SER A 310 5.23 -23.33 11.81
N GLU A 311 5.81 -24.47 12.18
CA GLU A 311 5.14 -25.56 12.89
C GLU A 311 4.70 -25.13 14.30
N ASP A 312 5.62 -24.54 15.07
CA ASP A 312 5.38 -24.09 16.45
C ASP A 312 4.27 -23.03 16.54
N GLU A 313 4.20 -22.12 15.55
CA GLU A 313 3.22 -21.04 15.48
C GLU A 313 1.97 -21.38 14.63
N GLY A 314 1.90 -22.58 14.04
CA GLY A 314 0.77 -23.01 13.21
C GLY A 314 0.60 -22.21 11.91
N ILE A 315 1.69 -21.68 11.35
CA ILE A 315 1.68 -20.90 10.11
C ILE A 315 1.84 -21.85 8.91
N SER A 316 1.10 -21.60 7.83
CA SER A 316 1.31 -22.29 6.56
C SER A 316 2.42 -21.61 5.75
N LEU A 317 3.46 -22.36 5.37
CA LEU A 317 4.53 -21.90 4.47
C LEU A 317 4.06 -21.79 3.02
N ASN A 318 3.19 -22.70 2.59
CA ASN A 318 2.61 -22.71 1.25
C ASN A 318 1.33 -21.87 1.22
N GLN A 319 1.48 -20.55 1.46
CA GLN A 319 0.36 -19.63 1.29
C GLN A 319 0.02 -19.52 -0.20
N SER A 320 -0.99 -20.28 -0.63
CA SER A 320 -1.68 -20.00 -1.89
C SER A 320 -2.36 -18.65 -1.73
N THR A 321 -1.96 -17.67 -2.54
CA THR A 321 -2.64 -16.38 -2.57
C THR A 321 -3.39 -16.26 -3.90
N PRO A 322 -4.60 -15.70 -3.89
CA PRO A 322 -5.30 -15.35 -5.14
C PRO A 322 -4.61 -14.23 -5.93
N LEU A 323 -3.45 -13.73 -5.47
CA LEU A 323 -2.70 -12.59 -5.99
C LEU A 323 -1.25 -12.97 -6.40
N PRO A 324 -1.07 -13.87 -7.37
CA PRO A 324 0.26 -14.41 -7.71
C PRO A 324 1.23 -13.32 -8.21
N ASN A 325 0.75 -12.31 -8.92
CA ASN A 325 1.60 -11.22 -9.43
C ASN A 325 2.17 -10.37 -8.28
N LEU A 326 1.33 -10.00 -7.30
CA LEU A 326 1.78 -9.22 -6.15
C LEU A 326 2.75 -10.03 -5.30
N LYS A 327 2.44 -11.32 -5.05
CA LYS A 327 3.35 -12.24 -4.36
C LYS A 327 4.71 -12.30 -5.02
N LYS A 328 4.74 -12.48 -6.34
CA LYS A 328 5.99 -12.47 -7.11
C LYS A 328 6.77 -11.17 -6.92
N SER A 329 6.11 -10.01 -6.98
CA SER A 329 6.81 -8.74 -6.78
C SER A 329 7.36 -8.56 -5.36
N VAL A 330 6.64 -9.06 -4.34
CA VAL A 330 7.11 -9.04 -2.94
C VAL A 330 8.32 -9.96 -2.77
N ILE A 331 8.28 -11.16 -3.32
CA ILE A 331 9.40 -12.12 -3.30
C ILE A 331 10.62 -11.49 -3.98
N GLN A 332 10.47 -10.93 -5.18
CA GLN A 332 11.57 -10.29 -5.91
C GLN A 332 12.21 -9.13 -5.13
N LYS A 333 11.40 -8.35 -4.39
CA LYS A 333 11.95 -7.32 -3.51
C LYS A 333 12.74 -7.96 -2.37
N GLY A 334 12.22 -9.01 -1.75
CA GLY A 334 12.91 -9.75 -0.69
C GLY A 334 14.23 -10.39 -1.17
N GLU A 335 14.23 -11.05 -2.34
CA GLU A 335 15.43 -11.58 -3.00
C GLU A 335 16.50 -10.49 -3.14
N SER A 336 16.14 -9.33 -3.69
CA SER A 336 17.09 -8.22 -3.88
C SER A 336 17.75 -7.75 -2.57
N VAL A 337 17.05 -7.87 -1.44
CA VAL A 337 17.58 -7.50 -0.12
C VAL A 337 18.45 -8.62 0.46
N LEU A 338 18.02 -9.88 0.32
CA LEU A 338 18.71 -11.06 0.85
C LEU A 338 19.88 -11.56 -0.03
N ASP A 339 20.02 -11.01 -1.24
CA ASP A 339 21.23 -11.14 -2.06
C ASP A 339 22.33 -10.18 -1.59
N GLU A 340 21.96 -8.99 -1.10
CA GLU A 340 22.90 -8.04 -0.51
C GLU A 340 23.28 -8.40 0.95
N LEU A 341 22.42 -9.13 1.66
CA LEU A 341 22.56 -9.45 3.09
C LEU A 341 22.36 -10.94 3.37
N GLU A 342 23.31 -11.57 4.06
CA GLU A 342 23.11 -12.91 4.64
C GLU A 342 22.10 -12.82 5.78
N ALA A 343 21.09 -13.71 5.76
CA ALA A 343 20.07 -13.79 6.80
C ALA A 343 20.33 -14.95 7.75
N LYS A 344 20.20 -14.68 9.05
CA LYS A 344 20.26 -15.67 10.12
C LYS A 344 19.07 -15.49 11.05
N VAL A 345 18.29 -16.57 11.23
CA VAL A 345 17.19 -16.61 12.18
C VAL A 345 17.74 -16.81 13.58
N MET A 346 17.45 -15.88 14.48
CA MET A 346 17.85 -15.97 15.87
C MET A 346 16.74 -16.65 16.66
N GLN A 347 17.07 -17.69 17.42
CA GLN A 347 16.14 -18.24 18.41
C GLN A 347 16.02 -17.19 19.52
N GLY A 348 14.87 -16.50 19.57
CA GLY A 348 14.62 -15.55 20.64
C GLY A 348 14.69 -16.26 21.98
N GLU A 349 15.51 -15.77 22.89
CA GLU A 349 15.27 -16.02 24.31
C GLU A 349 13.88 -15.47 24.61
N ILE A 350 12.94 -16.37 24.90
CA ILE A 350 11.62 -16.01 25.40
C ILE A 350 11.88 -15.31 26.73
N THR A 351 11.95 -13.98 26.68
CA THR A 351 11.98 -13.16 27.89
C THR A 351 10.57 -13.25 28.47
N THR A 352 10.50 -13.96 29.58
CA THR A 352 9.28 -14.28 30.33
C THR A 352 8.74 -13.07 31.07
#